data_AF-A0A4S4K8P9-F1
#
_entry.id   AF-A0A4S4K8P9-F1
#
_cell.length_a   1.000
_cell.length_b   1.000
_cell.length_c   1.000
_cell.angle_alpha   90.00
_cell.angle_beta   90.00
_cell.angle_gamma   90.00
#
_symmetry.space_group_name_H-M   'P 1'
#
loop_
_entity.id
_entity.type
_entity.pdbx_description
1 polymer ?
#
loop_
_entity_poly.entity_id
_entity_poly.type
_entity_poly.pdbx_seq_one_letter_code
_entity_poly.pdbx_strand_id
1 'polypeptide(L)'
;MHNILLGVTKTQWFEIWIKGNALQESTEKTPRELDAIHTYLKAFEMPSWVARLPNKVGYPAGGSLTSDKWKAMLLLYCPLIIPIIWKEWGPAAEREYQVKLDKWQKKKGNKPAEPKQQMQLEDTDNFLNLATAMKILLVQSISINDIPLAKLQLQNYLIPRMILKTDMNERGTVAALGQEIAEAAQEFSTNFALGTGCRTTLSLNN
;
A
#
# COMPACT_ATOMS: atom_id res chain seq x y z
N MET A 1 3.40 5.13 16.21
CA MET A 1 3.99 4.54 14.97
C MET A 1 3.36 3.19 14.58
N HIS A 2 3.09 2.28 15.53
CA HIS A 2 2.45 0.97 15.27
C HIS A 2 1.10 1.05 14.54
N ASN A 3 0.22 1.98 14.95
CA ASN A 3 -1.12 2.14 14.37
C ASN A 3 -1.13 2.72 12.96
N ILE A 4 -0.22 3.67 12.67
CA ILE A 4 -0.11 4.29 11.34
C ILE A 4 0.41 3.27 10.33
N LEU A 5 1.46 2.53 10.66
CA LEU A 5 2.01 1.49 9.79
C LEU A 5 0.95 0.41 9.52
N LEU A 6 0.27 -0.05 10.56
CA LEU A 6 -0.80 -1.04 10.43
C LEU A 6 -1.93 -0.51 9.54
N GLY A 7 -2.40 0.72 9.78
CA GLY A 7 -3.50 1.35 9.05
C GLY A 7 -3.18 1.53 7.57
N VAL A 8 -2.03 2.12 7.24
CA VAL A 8 -1.63 2.40 5.84
C VAL A 8 -1.37 1.10 5.09
N THR A 9 -0.60 0.18 5.67
CA THR A 9 -0.24 -1.08 5.00
C THR A 9 -1.47 -1.96 4.79
N LYS A 10 -2.35 -2.08 5.79
CA LYS A 10 -3.60 -2.83 5.68
C LYS A 10 -4.52 -2.20 4.62
N THR A 11 -4.61 -0.88 4.58
CA THR A 11 -5.42 -0.18 3.58
C THR A 11 -4.88 -0.45 2.17
N GLN A 12 -3.59 -0.29 1.94
CA GLN A 12 -2.98 -0.58 0.63
C GLN A 12 -3.21 -2.04 0.23
N TRP A 13 -2.90 -2.97 1.13
CA TRP A 13 -2.93 -4.38 0.79
C TRP A 13 -4.36 -4.92 0.67
N PHE A 14 -5.19 -4.73 1.69
CA PHE A 14 -6.51 -5.35 1.76
C PHE A 14 -7.59 -4.54 1.05
N GLU A 15 -7.69 -3.24 1.33
CA GLU A 15 -8.77 -2.43 0.77
C GLU A 15 -8.56 -2.11 -0.72
N ILE A 16 -7.31 -1.94 -1.15
CA ILE A 16 -7.02 -1.61 -2.55
C ILE A 16 -6.75 -2.88 -3.36
N TRP A 17 -5.76 -3.68 -2.98
CA TRP A 17 -5.35 -4.78 -3.86
C TRP A 17 -6.25 -6.01 -3.79
N ILE A 18 -6.67 -6.41 -2.59
CA ILE A 18 -7.57 -7.57 -2.44
C ILE A 18 -9.01 -7.18 -2.80
N LYS A 19 -9.62 -6.22 -2.10
CA LYS A 19 -11.01 -5.81 -2.38
C LYS A 19 -11.19 -5.14 -3.74
N GLY A 20 -10.17 -4.43 -4.24
CA GLY A 20 -10.19 -3.84 -5.58
C GLY A 20 -9.92 -4.85 -6.71
N ASN A 21 -9.72 -6.14 -6.39
CA ASN A 21 -9.43 -7.22 -7.34
C ASN A 21 -8.19 -6.99 -8.20
N ALA A 22 -7.21 -6.23 -7.70
CA ALA A 22 -5.90 -6.07 -8.34
C ALA A 22 -5.01 -7.30 -8.12
N LEU A 23 -5.12 -7.93 -6.95
CA LEU A 23 -4.49 -9.22 -6.62
C LEU A 23 -5.61 -10.23 -6.35
N GLN A 24 -5.77 -11.23 -7.21
CA GLN A 24 -6.85 -12.20 -7.07
C GLN A 24 -6.36 -13.46 -6.35
N GLU A 25 -7.26 -14.01 -5.55
CA GLU A 25 -7.06 -15.33 -4.97
C GLU A 25 -7.12 -16.42 -6.05
N SER A 26 -6.36 -17.49 -5.82
CA SER A 26 -6.42 -18.69 -6.64
C SER A 26 -7.85 -19.22 -6.72
N THR A 27 -8.32 -19.48 -7.93
CA THR A 27 -9.54 -20.27 -8.14
C THR A 27 -9.12 -21.73 -8.30
N GLU A 28 -9.95 -22.70 -7.87
CA GLU A 28 -9.67 -24.16 -7.92
C GLU A 28 -9.06 -24.70 -9.22
N LYS A 29 -9.17 -23.98 -10.35
CA LYS A 29 -8.68 -24.40 -11.67
C LYS A 29 -7.52 -23.57 -12.24
N THR A 30 -7.16 -22.43 -11.64
CA THR A 30 -6.09 -21.56 -12.18
C THR A 30 -5.33 -20.85 -11.05
N PRO A 31 -4.00 -21.06 -10.91
CA PRO A 31 -3.19 -20.24 -10.01
C PRO A 31 -3.25 -18.77 -10.48
N ARG A 32 -3.27 -17.84 -9.52
CA ARG A 32 -3.40 -16.39 -9.75
C ARG A 32 -2.26 -15.63 -9.07
N GLU A 33 -2.30 -14.30 -9.13
CA GLU A 33 -1.22 -13.41 -8.69
C GLU A 33 -0.85 -13.64 -7.22
N LEU A 34 -1.85 -13.94 -6.37
CA LEU A 34 -1.63 -14.19 -4.94
C LEU A 34 -0.83 -15.48 -4.66
N ASP A 35 -1.03 -16.53 -5.46
CA ASP A 35 -0.27 -17.78 -5.35
C ASP A 35 1.19 -17.58 -5.75
N ALA A 36 1.42 -16.78 -6.79
CA ALA A 36 2.77 -16.40 -7.19
C ALA A 36 3.46 -15.61 -6.06
N ILE A 37 2.76 -14.66 -5.43
CA ILE A 37 3.28 -13.95 -4.24
C ILE A 37 3.63 -14.94 -3.12
N HIS A 38 2.77 -15.91 -2.80
CA HIS A 38 3.06 -16.90 -1.73
C HIS A 38 4.21 -17.83 -2.10
N THR A 39 4.36 -18.14 -3.39
CA THR A 39 5.50 -18.92 -3.90
C THR A 39 6.81 -18.15 -3.71
N TYR A 40 6.83 -16.88 -4.08
CA TYR A 40 7.98 -16.01 -3.84
C TYR A 40 8.28 -15.87 -2.35
N LEU A 41 7.27 -15.62 -1.51
CA LEU A 41 7.46 -15.51 -0.06
C LEU A 41 8.07 -16.79 0.51
N LYS A 42 7.61 -17.98 0.12
CA LYS A 42 8.19 -19.27 0.58
C LYS A 42 9.65 -19.45 0.17
N ALA A 43 10.07 -18.89 -0.96
CA ALA A 43 11.44 -18.97 -1.44
C ALA A 43 12.39 -18.01 -0.68
N PHE A 44 11.86 -16.99 0.01
CA PHE A 44 12.69 -16.09 0.81
C PHE A 44 13.14 -16.77 2.10
N GLU A 45 14.45 -16.99 2.21
CA GLU A 45 15.10 -17.31 3.47
C GLU A 45 15.43 -16.01 4.21
N MET A 46 14.85 -15.83 5.40
CA MET A 46 15.12 -14.67 6.25
C MET A 46 15.54 -15.11 7.65
N PRO A 47 16.61 -14.53 8.21
CA PRO A 47 16.98 -14.79 9.60
C PRO A 47 15.85 -14.41 10.55
N SER A 48 15.59 -15.27 11.54
CA SER A 48 14.46 -15.12 12.49
C SER A 48 14.50 -13.82 13.31
N TRP A 49 15.68 -13.20 13.45
CA TRP A 49 15.88 -11.94 14.14
C TRP A 49 15.55 -10.70 13.30
N VAL A 50 15.49 -10.81 11.96
CA VAL A 50 15.13 -9.70 11.06
C VAL A 50 13.61 -9.55 11.00
N ALA A 51 12.92 -10.64 10.64
CA ALA A 51 11.47 -10.65 10.54
C ALA A 51 10.92 -12.07 10.45
N ARG A 52 9.72 -12.29 10.99
CA ARG A 52 8.95 -13.50 10.70
C ARG A 52 8.17 -13.32 9.40
N LEU A 53 8.39 -14.22 8.45
CA LEU A 53 7.70 -14.22 7.17
C LEU A 53 6.19 -14.50 7.37
N PRO A 54 5.30 -13.70 6.77
CA PRO A 54 3.88 -14.03 6.75
C PRO A 54 3.57 -15.12 5.71
N ASN A 55 3.05 -16.26 6.17
CA ASN A 55 2.80 -17.44 5.33
C ASN A 55 1.56 -17.35 4.42
N LYS A 56 0.56 -16.55 4.83
CA LYS A 56 -0.68 -16.34 4.07
C LYS A 56 -1.02 -14.86 4.14
N VAL A 57 -0.97 -14.19 3.00
CA VAL A 57 -1.33 -12.77 2.91
C VAL A 57 -2.39 -12.59 1.83
N GLY A 58 -3.44 -11.84 2.15
CA GLY A 58 -4.55 -11.56 1.22
C GLY A 58 -5.72 -12.55 1.30
N TYR A 59 -5.51 -13.75 1.81
CA TYR A 59 -6.62 -14.67 2.09
C TYR A 59 -7.42 -14.22 3.32
N PRO A 60 -8.76 -14.25 3.27
CA PRO A 60 -9.62 -14.04 4.44
C PRO A 60 -9.26 -15.00 5.59
N ALA A 61 -8.79 -16.21 5.28
CA ALA A 61 -8.36 -17.23 6.23
C ALA A 61 -6.92 -17.04 6.78
N GLY A 62 -6.19 -16.01 6.35
CA GLY A 62 -4.79 -15.77 6.77
C GLY A 62 -4.63 -15.22 8.19
N GLY A 63 -5.73 -14.81 8.83
CA GLY A 63 -5.71 -14.18 10.15
C GLY A 63 -5.14 -12.75 10.12
N SER A 64 -5.14 -12.10 11.29
CA SER A 64 -4.58 -10.75 11.42
C SER A 64 -3.05 -10.83 11.52
N LEU A 65 -2.37 -10.11 10.62
CA LEU A 65 -0.93 -9.96 10.66
C LEU A 65 -0.53 -8.95 11.75
N THR A 66 0.50 -9.29 12.53
CA THR A 66 1.09 -8.38 13.52
C THR A 66 1.84 -7.26 12.82
N SER A 67 2.02 -6.11 13.49
CA SER A 67 2.68 -4.94 12.89
C SER A 67 4.10 -5.24 12.39
N ASP A 68 4.87 -6.08 13.07
CA ASP A 68 6.21 -6.47 12.61
C ASP A 68 6.18 -7.25 11.29
N LYS A 69 5.16 -8.10 11.09
CA LYS A 69 4.96 -8.82 9.83
C LYS A 69 4.57 -7.86 8.71
N TRP A 70 3.71 -6.87 9.00
CA TRP A 70 3.37 -5.81 8.04
C TRP A 70 4.57 -4.93 7.70
N LYS A 71 5.38 -4.59 8.68
CA LYS A 71 6.62 -3.82 8.49
C LYS A 71 7.57 -4.55 7.55
N ALA A 72 7.83 -5.83 7.81
CA ALA A 72 8.71 -6.62 6.97
C ALA A 72 8.15 -6.78 5.55
N MET A 73 6.83 -6.99 5.45
CA MET A 73 6.14 -7.05 4.16
C MET A 73 6.32 -5.77 3.36
N LEU A 74 6.02 -4.63 3.94
CA LEU A 74 6.09 -3.33 3.27
C LEU A 74 7.52 -2.90 2.91
N LEU A 75 8.48 -3.15 3.79
CA LEU A 75 9.83 -2.60 3.65
C LEU A 75 10.83 -3.53 2.97
N LEU A 76 10.63 -4.84 3.03
CA LEU A 76 11.61 -5.83 2.57
C LEU A 76 11.07 -6.67 1.41
N TYR A 77 9.95 -7.36 1.62
CA TYR A 77 9.50 -8.38 0.66
C TYR A 77 8.76 -7.78 -0.53
N CYS A 78 7.72 -6.99 -0.28
CA CYS A 78 6.85 -6.50 -1.34
C CYS A 78 7.51 -5.52 -2.31
N PRO A 79 8.46 -4.65 -1.90
CA PRO A 79 9.18 -3.81 -2.87
C PRO A 79 9.96 -4.63 -3.91
N LEU A 80 10.32 -5.88 -3.60
CA LEU A 80 10.95 -6.79 -4.53
C LEU A 80 9.92 -7.62 -5.33
N ILE A 81 8.91 -8.17 -4.64
CA ILE A 81 7.94 -9.09 -5.24
C ILE A 81 6.94 -8.37 -6.14
N ILE A 82 6.42 -7.21 -5.73
CA ILE A 82 5.32 -6.52 -6.43
C ILE A 82 5.70 -6.11 -7.85
N PRO A 83 6.89 -5.52 -8.13
CA PRO A 83 7.29 -5.21 -9.50
C PRO A 83 7.39 -6.45 -10.39
N ILE A 84 7.84 -7.58 -9.84
CA ILE A 84 7.94 -8.86 -10.57
C ILE A 84 6.53 -9.35 -10.94
N ILE A 85 5.62 -9.37 -9.97
CA ILE A 85 4.23 -9.82 -10.17
C ILE A 85 3.51 -8.94 -11.18
N TRP A 86 3.65 -7.61 -11.11
CA TRP A 86 3.04 -6.70 -12.08
C TRP A 86 3.59 -6.89 -13.49
N LYS A 87 4.88 -7.23 -13.62
CA LYS A 87 5.49 -7.54 -14.92
C LYS A 87 5.00 -8.86 -15.50
N GLU A 88 4.83 -9.89 -14.66
CA GLU A 88 4.36 -11.21 -15.08
C GLU A 88 2.87 -11.23 -15.43
N TRP A 89 2.04 -10.61 -14.59
CA TRP A 89 0.58 -10.74 -14.65
C TRP A 89 -0.11 -9.54 -15.31
N GLY A 90 0.54 -8.38 -15.38
CA GLY A 90 0.01 -7.17 -16.03
C GLY A 90 -0.50 -7.40 -17.46
N PRO A 91 0.27 -8.07 -18.35
CA PRO A 91 -0.20 -8.34 -19.72
C PRO A 91 -1.38 -9.31 -19.80
N ALA A 92 -1.55 -10.20 -18.82
CA ALA A 92 -2.70 -11.10 -18.75
C ALA A 92 -3.95 -10.34 -18.28
N ALA A 93 -3.82 -9.53 -17.23
CA ALA A 93 -4.87 -8.68 -16.71
C ALA A 93 -5.37 -7.67 -17.77
N GLU A 94 -4.46 -7.10 -18.56
CA GLU A 94 -4.80 -6.17 -19.64
C GLU A 94 -5.64 -6.85 -20.74
N ARG A 95 -5.25 -8.06 -21.15
CA ARG A 95 -6.03 -8.83 -22.15
C ARG A 95 -7.42 -9.16 -21.63
N GLU A 96 -7.54 -9.57 -20.37
CA GLU A 96 -8.86 -9.80 -19.75
C GLU A 96 -9.71 -8.52 -19.70
N TYR A 97 -9.08 -7.38 -19.42
CA TYR A 97 -9.74 -6.08 -19.42
C TYR A 97 -10.26 -5.70 -20.81
N GLN A 98 -9.43 -5.81 -21.85
CA GLN A 98 -9.83 -5.51 -23.23
C GLN A 98 -11.02 -6.38 -23.70
N VAL A 99 -10.99 -7.68 -23.38
CA VAL A 99 -12.11 -8.59 -23.69
C VAL A 99 -13.40 -8.16 -22.96
N LYS A 100 -13.30 -7.71 -21.70
CA LYS A 100 -14.46 -7.20 -20.95
C LYS A 100 -14.97 -5.88 -21.55
N LEU A 101 -14.06 -5.00 -21.96
CA LEU A 101 -14.39 -3.72 -22.57
C LEU A 101 -15.10 -3.90 -23.91
N ASP A 102 -14.59 -4.76 -24.79
CA ASP A 102 -15.21 -5.08 -26.08
C ASP A 102 -16.63 -5.64 -25.90
N LYS A 103 -16.81 -6.54 -24.93
CA LYS A 103 -18.14 -7.10 -24.59
C LYS A 103 -19.08 -6.02 -24.06
N TRP A 104 -18.57 -5.11 -23.25
CA TRP A 104 -19.34 -3.99 -22.71
C TRP A 104 -19.77 -3.01 -23.81
N GLN A 105 -18.86 -2.66 -24.73
CA GLN A 105 -19.13 -1.76 -25.85
C GLN A 105 -20.21 -2.33 -26.79
N LYS A 106 -20.19 -3.64 -27.04
CA LYS A 106 -21.15 -4.34 -27.91
C LYS A 106 -22.55 -4.48 -27.30
N LYS A 107 -22.72 -4.24 -26.00
CA LYS A 107 -24.01 -4.42 -25.31
C LYS A 107 -24.95 -3.24 -25.60
N LYS A 108 -26.11 -3.51 -26.21
CA LYS A 108 -27.20 -2.54 -26.43
C LYS A 108 -28.21 -2.59 -25.26
N GLY A 109 -28.71 -1.44 -24.83
CA GLY A 109 -29.66 -1.31 -23.71
C GLY A 109 -29.01 -0.76 -22.44
N ASN A 110 -29.52 -1.15 -21.26
CA ASN A 110 -29.00 -0.66 -19.97
C ASN A 110 -27.60 -1.23 -19.72
N LYS A 111 -26.57 -0.39 -19.89
CA LYS A 111 -25.17 -0.81 -19.77
C LYS A 111 -24.82 -0.96 -18.28
N PRO A 112 -24.24 -2.09 -17.85
CA PRO A 112 -23.67 -2.20 -16.52
C PRO A 112 -22.50 -1.24 -16.35
N ALA A 113 -22.02 -1.05 -15.11
CA ALA A 113 -20.85 -0.22 -14.83
C ALA A 113 -19.67 -0.60 -15.76
N GLU A 114 -18.94 0.42 -16.22
CA GLU A 114 -17.78 0.24 -17.08
C GLU A 114 -16.77 -0.71 -16.43
N PRO A 115 -16.21 -1.68 -17.16
CA PRO A 115 -15.16 -2.52 -16.61
C PRO A 115 -14.00 -1.63 -16.14
N LYS A 116 -13.44 -1.97 -14.97
CA LYS A 116 -12.25 -1.31 -14.44
C LYS A 116 -11.04 -2.18 -14.70
N GLN A 117 -9.96 -1.59 -15.21
CA GLN A 117 -8.68 -2.29 -15.38
C GLN A 117 -8.08 -2.58 -14.00
N GLN A 118 -7.76 -3.85 -13.77
CA GLN A 118 -7.48 -4.40 -12.44
C GLN A 118 -6.07 -4.08 -11.95
N MET A 119 -5.06 -4.25 -12.81
CA MET A 119 -3.68 -3.89 -12.54
C MET A 119 -3.32 -2.65 -13.35
N GLN A 120 -3.17 -1.50 -12.69
CA GLN A 120 -2.66 -0.30 -13.36
C GLN A 120 -1.14 -0.38 -13.42
N LEU A 121 -0.54 0.08 -14.52
CA LEU A 121 0.92 0.08 -14.66
C LEU A 121 1.59 0.93 -13.56
N GLU A 122 0.95 2.04 -13.18
CA GLU A 122 1.40 2.99 -12.18
C GLU A 122 1.32 2.47 -10.74
N ASP A 123 0.55 1.41 -10.47
CA ASP A 123 0.38 0.88 -9.11
C ASP A 123 1.70 0.36 -8.52
N THR A 124 2.61 -0.11 -9.38
CA THR A 124 3.95 -0.56 -8.96
C THR A 124 4.76 0.62 -8.44
N ASP A 125 4.86 1.70 -9.22
CA ASP A 125 5.63 2.89 -8.84
C ASP A 125 5.01 3.57 -7.61
N ASN A 126 3.68 3.64 -7.54
CA ASN A 126 2.97 4.16 -6.38
C ASN A 126 3.30 3.36 -5.11
N PHE A 127 3.34 2.03 -5.20
CA PHE A 127 3.73 1.20 -4.06
C PHE A 127 5.20 1.39 -3.67
N LEU A 128 6.10 1.52 -4.63
CA LEU A 128 7.52 1.78 -4.36
C LEU A 128 7.73 3.15 -3.69
N ASN A 129 6.96 4.17 -4.08
CA ASN A 129 6.95 5.47 -3.43
C ASN A 129 6.49 5.35 -1.96
N LEU A 130 5.41 4.60 -1.70
CA LEU A 130 4.95 4.31 -0.33
C LEU A 130 6.02 3.58 0.49
N ALA A 131 6.61 2.52 -0.05
CA ALA A 131 7.63 1.74 0.63
C ALA A 131 8.87 2.60 0.96
N THR A 132 9.28 3.46 0.02
CA THR A 132 10.41 4.38 0.19
C THR A 132 10.11 5.42 1.27
N ALA A 133 8.94 6.05 1.23
CA ALA A 133 8.51 6.97 2.27
C ALA A 133 8.53 6.33 3.65
N MET A 134 7.96 5.13 3.77
CA MET A 134 7.93 4.41 5.04
C MET A 134 9.32 3.97 5.48
N LYS A 135 10.20 3.60 4.55
CA LYS A 135 11.58 3.28 4.88
C LYS A 135 12.28 4.47 5.51
N ILE A 136 12.18 5.66 4.89
CA ILE A 136 12.75 6.90 5.42
C ILE A 136 12.17 7.21 6.81
N LEU A 137 10.85 7.14 6.97
CA LEU A 137 10.15 7.47 8.23
C LEU A 137 10.42 6.48 9.37
N LEU A 138 10.87 5.26 9.07
CA LEU A 138 11.07 4.21 10.05
C LEU A 138 12.55 3.96 10.38
N VAL A 139 13.49 4.69 9.76
CA VAL A 139 14.92 4.62 10.12
C VAL A 139 15.11 5.18 11.54
N GLN A 140 15.97 4.52 12.33
CA GLN A 140 16.25 4.89 13.73
C GLN A 140 16.83 6.31 13.89
N SER A 141 17.47 6.87 12.87
CA SER A 141 17.88 8.27 12.80
C SER A 141 17.43 8.86 11.46
N ILE A 142 16.41 9.70 11.50
CA ILE A 142 15.98 10.48 10.34
C ILE A 142 16.79 11.78 10.33
N SER A 143 17.52 12.04 9.25
CA SER A 143 18.10 13.38 9.07
C SER A 143 16.97 14.36 8.77
N ILE A 144 17.04 15.58 9.30
CA ILE A 144 16.04 16.61 9.00
C ILE A 144 15.93 16.87 7.49
N ASN A 145 17.02 16.60 6.76
CA ASN A 145 17.11 16.72 5.31
C ASN A 145 16.33 15.62 4.55
N ASP A 146 16.00 14.51 5.21
CA ASP A 146 15.27 13.39 4.59
C ASP A 146 13.74 13.58 4.69
N ILE A 147 13.27 14.46 5.59
CA ILE A 147 11.84 14.73 5.81
C ILE A 147 11.14 15.26 4.54
N PRO A 148 11.71 16.22 3.78
CA PRO A 148 11.10 16.68 2.53
C PRO A 148 10.95 15.55 1.51
N LEU A 149 11.94 14.66 1.40
CA LEU A 149 11.88 13.52 0.49
C LEU A 149 10.79 12.52 0.92
N ALA A 150 10.70 12.18 2.21
CA ALA A 150 9.64 11.32 2.72
C ALA A 150 8.24 11.90 2.43
N LYS A 151 8.07 13.21 2.64
CA LYS A 151 6.82 13.93 2.35
C LYS A 151 6.47 13.84 0.86
N LEU A 152 7.44 14.13 -0.02
CA LEU A 152 7.25 14.06 -1.47
C LEU A 152 6.82 12.65 -1.91
N GLN A 153 7.49 11.61 -1.39
CA GLN A 153 7.18 10.22 -1.72
C GLN A 153 5.78 9.80 -1.23
N LEU A 154 5.37 10.22 -0.03
CA LEU A 154 4.00 10.03 0.43
C LEU A 154 2.99 10.76 -0.45
N GLN A 155 3.28 12.00 -0.84
CA GLN A 155 2.40 12.77 -1.72
C GLN A 155 2.26 12.10 -3.08
N ASN A 156 3.34 11.64 -3.69
CA ASN A 156 3.31 10.91 -4.96
C ASN A 156 2.47 9.63 -4.88
N TYR A 157 2.52 8.93 -3.74
CA TYR A 157 1.64 7.78 -3.51
C TYR A 157 0.15 8.19 -3.32
N LEU A 158 -0.12 9.32 -2.65
CA LEU A 158 -1.47 9.74 -2.31
C LEU A 158 -2.20 10.51 -3.43
N ILE A 159 -1.50 11.28 -4.26
CA ILE A 159 -2.08 12.16 -5.29
C ILE A 159 -2.89 11.38 -6.34
N PRO A 160 -2.33 10.35 -7.03
CA PRO A 160 -3.10 9.54 -7.98
C PRO A 160 -4.35 8.94 -7.32
N ARG A 161 -4.26 8.62 -6.04
CA ARG A 161 -5.33 8.04 -5.25
C ARG A 161 -6.44 9.03 -4.87
N MET A 162 -6.10 10.29 -4.62
CA MET A 162 -7.10 11.33 -4.41
C MET A 162 -7.88 11.62 -5.69
N ILE A 163 -7.20 11.67 -6.83
CA ILE A 163 -7.80 11.92 -8.15
C ILE A 163 -8.82 10.82 -8.50
N LEU A 164 -8.48 9.55 -8.26
CA LEU A 164 -9.41 8.42 -8.47
C LEU A 164 -10.63 8.43 -7.52
N LYS A 165 -10.53 9.09 -6.36
CA LYS A 165 -11.66 9.21 -5.41
C LYS A 165 -12.55 10.42 -5.69
N THR A 166 -12.00 11.52 -6.19
CA THR A 166 -12.76 12.73 -6.55
C THR A 166 -13.66 12.49 -7.75
N ASP A 167 -13.29 11.59 -8.65
CA ASP A 167 -14.15 11.17 -9.77
C ASP A 167 -15.31 10.24 -9.32
N MET A 168 -15.25 9.74 -8.07
CA MET A 168 -16.20 8.77 -7.55
C MET A 168 -17.17 9.31 -6.48
N ASN A 169 -17.02 10.53 -5.93
CA ASN A 169 -17.96 11.03 -4.89
C ASN A 169 -17.99 12.56 -4.74
N GLU A 170 -19.19 13.16 -4.85
CA GLU A 170 -19.50 14.57 -4.59
C GLU A 170 -19.63 14.96 -3.09
N ARG A 171 -19.25 14.14 -2.10
CA ARG A 171 -19.52 14.45 -0.68
C ARG A 171 -18.35 14.20 0.28
N GLY A 172 -17.71 15.30 0.71
CA GLY A 172 -17.29 15.55 2.09
C GLY A 172 -16.13 14.75 2.73
N THR A 173 -15.65 13.63 2.17
CA THR A 173 -14.65 12.78 2.85
C THR A 173 -13.20 13.27 2.66
N VAL A 174 -12.93 14.09 1.64
CA VAL A 174 -11.57 14.57 1.31
C VAL A 174 -11.03 15.54 2.38
N ALA A 175 -11.90 16.36 2.97
CA ALA A 175 -11.52 17.27 4.05
C ALA A 175 -11.11 16.50 5.32
N ALA A 176 -11.84 15.44 5.69
CA ALA A 176 -11.52 14.64 6.88
C ALA A 176 -10.18 13.89 6.73
N LEU A 177 -9.91 13.31 5.56
CA LEU A 177 -8.62 12.65 5.29
C LEU A 177 -7.47 13.64 5.13
N GLY A 178 -7.70 14.80 4.51
CA GLY A 178 -6.72 15.88 4.41
C GLY A 178 -6.35 16.46 5.78
N GLN A 179 -7.35 16.59 6.66
CA GLN A 179 -7.19 17.00 8.06
C GLN A 179 -6.39 15.95 8.85
N GLU A 180 -6.76 14.66 8.78
CA GLU A 180 -6.04 13.58 9.45
C GLU A 180 -4.58 13.47 8.99
N ILE A 181 -4.32 13.68 7.69
CA ILE A 181 -2.96 13.66 7.12
C ILE A 181 -2.18 14.92 7.53
N ALA A 182 -2.83 16.08 7.60
CA ALA A 182 -2.21 17.32 8.07
C ALA A 182 -1.89 17.26 9.58
N GLU A 183 -2.81 16.73 10.38
CA GLU A 183 -2.64 16.50 11.82
C GLU A 183 -1.55 15.45 12.06
N ALA A 184 -1.55 14.33 11.32
CA ALA A 184 -0.47 13.35 11.39
C ALA A 184 0.87 13.97 10.98
N ALA A 185 0.93 14.75 9.90
CA ALA A 185 2.16 15.43 9.47
C ALA A 185 2.67 16.45 10.49
N GLN A 186 1.76 17.16 11.17
CA GLN A 186 2.08 18.12 12.23
C GLN A 186 2.49 17.44 13.53
N GLU A 187 1.84 16.32 13.88
CA GLU A 187 2.24 15.43 14.97
C GLU A 187 3.62 14.80 14.69
N PHE A 188 3.92 14.42 13.45
CA PHE A 188 5.25 13.97 13.03
C PHE A 188 6.28 15.10 13.14
N SER A 189 5.97 16.30 12.67
CA SER A 189 6.89 17.44 12.75
C SER A 189 7.21 17.86 14.20
N THR A 190 6.25 17.73 15.12
CA THR A 190 6.41 18.12 16.52
C THR A 190 7.03 17.01 17.38
N ASN A 191 6.66 15.75 17.14
CA ASN A 191 7.17 14.64 17.94
C ASN A 191 8.53 14.12 17.48
N PHE A 192 8.89 14.24 16.20
CA PHE A 192 10.14 13.71 15.67
C PHE A 192 11.29 14.73 15.64
N ALA A 193 11.00 16.04 15.66
CA ALA A 193 12.03 17.09 15.72
C ALA A 193 12.68 17.22 17.11
N LEU A 194 12.05 16.71 18.17
CA LEU A 194 12.59 16.70 19.52
C LEU A 194 12.85 15.26 19.94
N GLY A 195 14.13 14.87 19.90
CA GLY A 195 14.59 13.61 20.49
C GLY A 195 14.15 13.49 21.95
N THR A 196 14.00 12.26 22.44
CA THR A 196 13.53 11.96 23.80
C THR A 196 14.27 12.73 24.90
N GLY A 197 15.56 13.05 24.69
CA GLY A 197 16.34 13.90 25.61
C GLY A 197 15.93 15.39 25.66
N CYS A 198 15.47 15.97 24.55
CA CYS A 198 14.97 17.36 24.51
C CYS A 198 13.58 17.50 25.16
N ARG A 199 12.81 16.40 25.26
CA ARG A 199 11.49 16.40 25.92
C ARG A 199 11.62 16.51 27.44
N THR A 200 12.62 15.86 28.03
CA THR A 200 12.83 15.89 29.48
C THR A 200 13.20 17.30 29.97
N THR A 201 13.95 18.07 29.16
CA THR A 201 14.35 19.44 29.50
C THR A 201 13.22 20.48 29.40
N LEU A 202 12.20 20.25 28.58
CA LEU A 202 11.05 21.16 28.48
C LEU A 202 9.96 20.87 29.52
N SER A 203 9.86 19.61 30.00
CA SER A 203 8.95 19.22 31.08
C SER A 203 9.41 19.62 32.48
N LEU A 204 10.70 19.95 32.66
CA LEU A 204 11.28 20.33 33.95
C LEU A 204 11.29 21.85 34.19
N ASN A 205 10.88 22.64 33.20
CA ASN A 205 10.82 24.11 33.29
C ASN A 205 9.39 24.68 33.22
N ASN A 206 8.37 23.86 33.49
CA ASN A 206 6.99 24.30 33.74
C ASN A 206 6.55 23.88 35.14
#